data_AF-A0A6L6R1W6-F1
#
_entry.id   AF-A0A6L6R1W6-F1
#
_cell.length_a   1.000
_cell.length_b   1.000
_cell.length_c   1.000
_cell.angle_alpha   90.00
_cell.angle_beta   90.00
_cell.angle_gamma   90.00
#
_symmetry.space_group_name_H-M   'P 1'
#
loop_
_entity.id
_entity.type
_entity.pdbx_description
1 polymer ?
#
loop_
_entity_poly.entity_id
_entity_poly.type
_entity_poly.pdbx_seq_one_letter_code
_entity_poly.pdbx_strand_id
1 'polypeptide(L)'
;MTNDSAALLVEFLAGSGLVHEPIDSATFVVELPGTKKLKTNVTLAIGTHAMTVNAFVARKPDENADAVHTWLLERNRRMCAVAFALDHLGD
;
A
#
# COMPACT_ATOMS: atom_id res chain seq x y z
N MET A 1 -9.37 -16.95 13.38
CA MET A 1 -9.73 -16.38 12.07
C MET A 1 -8.56 -15.65 11.42
N THR A 2 -7.83 -14.77 12.10
CA THR A 2 -6.64 -14.07 11.56
C THR A 2 -5.55 -14.99 11.01
N ASN A 3 -5.28 -16.12 11.67
CA ASN A 3 -4.23 -17.04 11.25
C ASN A 3 -4.53 -17.74 9.90
N ASP A 4 -5.81 -17.90 9.56
CA ASP A 4 -6.23 -18.54 8.31
C ASP A 4 -6.04 -17.59 7.12
N SER A 5 -6.41 -16.32 7.29
CA SER A 5 -6.21 -15.29 6.25
C SER A 5 -4.73 -15.03 5.94
N ALA A 6 -3.86 -15.06 6.96
CA ALA A 6 -2.41 -14.93 6.75
C ALA A 6 -1.85 -16.12 5.95
N ALA A 7 -2.29 -17.35 6.25
CA ALA A 7 -1.88 -18.54 5.51
C ALA A 7 -2.32 -18.47 4.04
N LEU A 8 -3.55 -18.04 3.77
CA LEU A 8 -4.07 -17.84 2.41
C LEU A 8 -3.27 -16.78 1.63
N LEU A 9 -2.84 -15.70 2.29
CA LEU A 9 -2.02 -14.67 1.65
C LEU A 9 -0.65 -15.24 1.25
N VAL A 10 -0.02 -16.05 2.12
CA VAL A 10 1.26 -16.71 1.80
C VAL A 10 1.12 -17.65 0.61
N GLU A 11 0.07 -18.47 0.59
CA GLU A 11 -0.21 -19.37 -0.52
C GLU A 11 -0.40 -18.60 -1.83
N PHE A 12 -1.19 -17.52 -1.80
CA PHE A 12 -1.38 -16.66 -2.95
C PHE A 12 -0.06 -16.04 -3.44
N LEU A 13 0.75 -15.48 -2.53
CA LEU A 13 2.00 -14.84 -2.89
C LEU A 13 3.00 -15.83 -3.49
N ALA A 14 3.07 -17.05 -2.96
CA ALA A 14 3.90 -18.13 -3.52
C ALA A 14 3.49 -18.51 -4.96
N GLY A 15 2.18 -18.48 -5.28
CA GLY A 15 1.66 -18.75 -6.63
C GLY A 15 1.67 -17.54 -7.57
N SER A 16 1.80 -16.32 -7.05
CA SER A 16 1.63 -15.07 -7.82
C SER A 16 2.81 -14.72 -8.73
N GLY A 17 4.00 -15.26 -8.44
CA GLY A 17 5.25 -14.85 -9.10
C GLY A 17 5.71 -13.43 -8.76
N LEU A 18 5.04 -12.75 -7.83
CA LEU A 18 5.46 -11.44 -7.34
C LEU A 18 6.61 -11.58 -6.36
N VAL A 19 7.58 -10.67 -6.44
CA VAL A 19 8.62 -10.56 -5.42
C VAL A 19 7.98 -10.06 -4.14
N HIS A 20 8.18 -10.78 -3.04
CA HIS A 20 7.61 -10.42 -1.74
C HIS A 20 8.52 -10.88 -0.60
N GLU A 21 8.47 -10.13 0.49
CA GLU A 21 9.25 -10.40 1.71
C GLU A 21 8.33 -10.26 2.94
N PRO A 22 8.37 -11.20 3.89
CA PRO A 22 7.64 -11.07 5.14
C PRO A 22 8.29 -10.01 6.04
N ILE A 23 7.49 -9.10 6.59
CA ILE A 23 7.89 -8.24 7.73
C ILE A 23 7.65 -9.01 9.04
N ASP A 24 6.48 -9.63 9.16
CA ASP A 24 6.08 -10.44 10.30
C ASP A 24 5.08 -11.54 9.84
N SER A 25 4.44 -12.24 10.78
CA SER A 25 3.51 -13.34 10.47
C SER A 25 2.24 -12.93 9.71
N ALA A 26 1.89 -11.65 9.69
CA ALA A 26 0.66 -11.12 9.11
C ALA A 26 0.90 -9.95 8.14
N THR A 27 2.16 -9.52 7.97
CA THR A 27 2.54 -8.35 7.17
C THR A 27 3.63 -8.70 6.16
N PHE A 28 3.42 -8.29 4.90
CA PHE A 28 4.32 -8.55 3.78
C PHE A 28 4.58 -7.27 2.99
N VAL A 29 5.80 -7.09 2.51
CA VAL A 29 6.09 -6.13 1.42
C VAL A 29 6.07 -6.89 0.11
N VAL A 30 5.30 -6.39 -0.84
CA VAL A 30 5.15 -6.97 -2.18
C VAL A 30 5.55 -5.93 -3.21
N GLU A 31 6.39 -6.33 -4.16
CA GLU A 31 6.77 -5.49 -5.28
C GLU A 31 5.74 -5.65 -6.41
N LEU A 32 4.94 -4.60 -6.66
CA LEU A 32 3.99 -4.58 -7.76
C LEU A 32 4.62 -3.99 -9.03
N PRO A 33 4.42 -4.62 -10.20
CA PRO A 33 4.90 -4.09 -11.47
C PRO A 33 4.14 -2.81 -11.82
N GLY A 34 4.87 -1.73 -12.09
CA GLY A 34 4.34 -0.46 -12.53
C GLY A 34 4.54 -0.23 -14.04
N THR A 35 4.06 0.92 -14.50
CA THR A 35 4.32 1.37 -15.88
C THR A 35 5.74 1.92 -16.04
N LYS A 36 6.26 1.93 -17.27
CA LYS A 36 7.58 2.51 -17.59
C LYS A 36 8.74 1.95 -16.74
N LYS A 37 8.72 0.63 -16.47
CA LYS A 37 9.71 -0.08 -15.65
C LYS A 37 9.79 0.39 -14.19
N LEU A 38 8.78 1.13 -13.72
CA LEU A 38 8.66 1.44 -12.30
C LEU A 38 8.16 0.23 -11.54
N LYS A 39 8.57 0.13 -10.28
CA LYS A 39 8.12 -0.88 -9.32
C LYS A 39 7.56 -0.14 -8.12
N THR A 40 6.46 -0.63 -7.57
CA THR A 40 5.82 -0.02 -6.39
C THR A 40 5.84 -1.02 -5.26
N ASN A 41 6.54 -0.70 -4.19
CA ASN A 41 6.50 -1.51 -2.97
C ASN A 41 5.20 -1.23 -2.23
N VAL A 42 4.46 -2.30 -1.96
CA VAL A 42 3.17 -2.26 -1.29
C VAL A 42 3.22 -3.13 -0.06
N THR A 43 2.85 -2.58 1.09
CA THR A 43 2.67 -3.33 2.32
C THR A 43 1.26 -3.89 2.36
N LEU A 44 1.14 -5.21 2.50
CA LEU A 44 -0.09 -5.93 2.77
C LEU A 44 -0.07 -6.36 4.24
N ALA A 45 -1.03 -5.92 5.05
CA ALA A 45 -1.12 -6.29 6.47
C ALA A 45 -2.50 -6.84 6.80
N ILE A 46 -2.56 -8.05 7.34
CA ILE A 46 -3.78 -8.75 7.74
C ILE A 46 -4.18 -8.31 9.15
N GLY A 47 -5.29 -7.58 9.25
CA GLY A 47 -5.95 -7.26 10.51
C GLY A 47 -7.04 -8.26 10.89
N THR A 48 -7.75 -7.99 11.98
CA THR A 48 -8.80 -8.89 12.49
C THR A 48 -10.01 -9.00 11.57
N HIS A 49 -10.35 -7.90 10.89
CA HIS A 49 -11.57 -7.79 10.07
C HIS A 49 -11.29 -7.37 8.62
N ALA A 50 -10.08 -6.90 8.32
CA ALA A 50 -9.73 -6.36 7.02
C ALA A 50 -8.22 -6.49 6.80
N MET A 51 -7.82 -6.52 5.53
CA MET A 51 -6.44 -6.35 5.11
C MET A 51 -6.23 -4.89 4.70
N THR A 52 -5.14 -4.28 5.15
CA THR A 52 -4.73 -2.96 4.65
C THR A 52 -3.71 -3.11 3.53
N VAL A 53 -3.79 -2.21 2.56
CA VAL A 53 -2.87 -2.12 1.41
C VAL A 53 -2.29 -0.71 1.40
N ASN A 54 -0.99 -0.58 1.65
CA ASN A 54 -0.32 0.72 1.75
C ASN A 54 0.84 0.81 0.77
N ALA A 55 0.96 1.94 0.08
CA ALA A 55 2.09 2.22 -0.81
C ALA A 55 2.63 3.61 -0.50
N PHE A 56 3.94 3.72 -0.37
CA PHE A 56 4.61 5.01 -0.23
C PHE A 56 4.82 5.63 -1.61
N VAL A 57 4.23 6.80 -1.86
CA VAL A 57 4.22 7.40 -3.22
C VAL A 57 5.10 8.63 -3.35
N ALA A 58 5.20 9.48 -2.32
CA ALA A 58 6.00 10.69 -2.33
C ALA A 58 6.31 11.13 -0.90
N ARG A 59 7.40 11.89 -0.71
CA ARG A 59 7.62 12.67 0.51
C ARG A 59 6.78 13.94 0.48
N LYS A 60 6.61 14.56 1.64
CA LYS A 60 6.05 15.90 1.78
C LYS A 60 6.68 16.85 0.75
N PRO A 61 5.87 17.58 -0.04
CA PRO A 61 6.39 18.54 -1.00
C PRO A 61 7.21 19.65 -0.32
N ASP A 62 8.36 19.98 -0.89
CA ASP A 62 9.22 21.08 -0.41
C ASP A 62 8.54 22.45 -0.59
N GLU A 63 7.69 22.59 -1.61
CA GLU A 63 6.95 23.81 -1.94
C GLU A 63 5.46 23.52 -2.17
N ASN A 64 4.59 24.47 -1.80
CA ASN A 64 3.15 24.43 -2.03
C ASN A 64 2.43 23.16 -1.53
N ALA A 65 2.86 22.60 -0.39
CA ALA A 65 2.29 21.38 0.18
C ALA A 65 0.76 21.44 0.32
N ASP A 66 0.20 22.57 0.75
CA ASP A 66 -1.26 22.72 0.90
C ASP A 66 -2.01 22.54 -0.43
N ALA A 67 -1.46 23.07 -1.53
CA ALA A 67 -2.06 22.93 -2.86
C ALA A 67 -1.97 21.47 -3.35
N VAL A 68 -0.83 20.80 -3.10
CA VAL A 68 -0.65 19.39 -3.44
C VAL A 68 -1.61 18.51 -2.64
N HIS A 69 -1.73 18.72 -1.33
CA HIS A 69 -2.65 17.97 -0.47
C HIS A 69 -4.11 18.19 -0.89
N THR A 70 -4.50 19.43 -1.18
CA THR A 70 -5.84 19.74 -1.70
C THR A 70 -6.11 18.96 -2.99
N TRP A 71 -5.16 18.95 -3.92
CA TRP A 71 -5.28 18.22 -5.18
C TRP A 71 -5.40 16.70 -4.97
N LEU A 72 -4.64 16.12 -4.04
CA LEU A 72 -4.72 14.69 -3.69
C LEU A 72 -6.10 14.34 -3.11
N LEU A 73 -6.66 15.19 -2.23
CA LEU A 73 -7.99 15.00 -1.66
C LEU A 73 -9.09 15.12 -2.73
N GLU A 74 -8.97 16.05 -3.67
CA GLU A 74 -9.87 16.13 -4.83
C GLU A 74 -9.80 14.87 -5.69
N ARG A 75 -8.59 14.30 -5.86
CA ARG A 75 -8.38 13.06 -6.61
C ARG A 75 -9.06 11.88 -5.94
N ASN A 76 -9.07 11.80 -4.61
CA ASN A 76 -9.74 10.74 -3.85
C ASN A 76 -11.23 10.61 -4.20
N ARG A 77 -11.91 11.71 -4.54
CA ARG A 77 -13.33 11.68 -4.95
C ARG A 77 -13.60 10.86 -6.21
N ARG A 78 -12.57 10.60 -7.02
CA ARG A 78 -12.64 9.84 -8.28
C ARG A 78 -12.03 8.44 -8.14
N MET A 79 -11.56 8.07 -6.95
CA MET A 79 -10.93 6.78 -6.68
C MET A 79 -11.88 5.88 -5.88
N CYS A 80 -11.72 4.57 -6.03
CA CYS A 80 -12.46 3.56 -5.29
C CYS A 80 -11.45 2.58 -4.68
N ALA A 81 -11.75 2.08 -3.47
CA ALA A 81 -10.92 1.17 -2.65
C ALA A 81 -9.58 1.71 -2.12
N VAL A 82 -8.96 2.66 -2.82
CA VAL A 82 -7.70 3.31 -2.40
C VAL A 82 -7.86 4.82 -2.35
N ALA A 83 -7.16 5.45 -1.41
CA ALA A 83 -7.16 6.89 -1.21
C ALA A 83 -5.77 7.35 -0.77
N PHE A 84 -5.41 8.58 -1.15
CA PHE A 84 -4.25 9.27 -0.59
C PHE A 84 -4.54 9.71 0.83
N ALA A 85 -3.56 9.53 1.69
CA ALA A 85 -3.55 9.97 3.08
C ALA A 85 -2.13 10.40 3.45
N LEU A 86 -2.01 11.23 4.49
CA LEU A 86 -0.73 11.61 5.06
C LEU A 86 -0.40 10.70 6.23
N ASP A 87 0.87 10.37 6.38
CA ASP A 87 1.39 9.71 7.57
C ASP A 87 1.65 10.70 8.73
N HIS A 88 2.23 10.19 9.82
CA HIS A 88 2.54 10.98 11.01
C HIS A 88 3.67 12.01 10.81
N LEU A 89 4.48 11.87 9.76
CA LEU A 89 5.51 12.83 9.35
C LEU A 89 4.97 13.86 8.36
N GLY A 90 3.75 13.64 7.85
CA GLY A 90 3.11 14.46 6.84
C GLY A 90 3.56 14.11 5.42
N ASP A 91 4.03 12.87 5.20
CA ASP A 91 4.31 12.30 3.88
C ASP A 91 3.08 11.60 3.28
#